data_AF-A0A7M2T2P6-F1
#
_entry.id   AF-A0A7M2T2P6-F1
#
_cell.length_a   1.000
_cell.length_b   1.000
_cell.length_c   1.000
_cell.angle_alpha   90.00
_cell.angle_beta   90.00
_cell.angle_gamma   90.00
#
_symmetry.space_group_name_H-M   'P 1'
#
loop_
_entity.id
_entity.type
_entity.pdbx_description
1 polymer ?
#
loop_
_entity_poly.entity_id
_entity_poly.type
_entity_poly.pdbx_seq_one_letter_code
_entity_poly.pdbx_strand_id
1 'polypeptide(L)'
;MAHDTLPHPVKTPRRDRPPAPAPRHRQFWPRRVNPLAGLGSVLWLAVVIVPIYAMISASLTRQDEALGRNALQPPTRPTLDNYNTVLNSGFGHFLANTAIVAAAVVGIVLVLCTPLAYVAVRTRTRWSGAAFRLFLLGVAIPAQAVVVPLYLMIAKLNLYDSLLAVILPTAAFAMPVSVLVLTGTLRDISEELYEAMALDGASPLRMLFQLTIPLAKGGISTVVIYAALQAWNGFLFPLIFTQSDGPRVLTLGLFNYVSQFGVNIPALLASVVLSGIPIFAVYLVARRALVGGLMGVGGK
;
A
#
# COMPACT_ATOMS: atom_id res chain seq x y z
N MET A 1 33.14 78.29 45.83
CA MET A 1 34.14 77.51 45.08
C MET A 1 33.57 76.11 44.85
N ALA A 2 33.49 75.70 43.59
CA ALA A 2 33.21 74.37 43.05
C ALA A 2 31.87 73.68 43.42
N HIS A 3 30.93 73.76 42.46
CA HIS A 3 29.81 72.86 42.28
C HIS A 3 30.30 71.43 42.02
N ASP A 4 29.80 70.46 42.78
CA ASP A 4 30.00 69.03 42.55
C ASP A 4 28.62 68.38 42.38
N THR A 5 28.10 68.44 41.14
CA THR A 5 26.85 67.79 40.75
C THR A 5 27.19 66.56 39.92
N LEU A 6 27.30 65.41 40.58
CA LEU A 6 27.36 64.10 39.92
C LEU A 6 26.02 63.81 39.23
N PRO A 7 25.99 63.41 37.95
CA PRO A 7 24.75 63.06 37.26
C PRO A 7 24.20 61.71 37.76
N HIS A 8 22.91 61.69 38.10
CA HIS A 8 22.16 60.48 38.43
C HIS A 8 22.08 59.52 37.23
N PRO A 9 22.12 58.19 37.45
CA PRO A 9 21.99 57.22 36.36
C PRO A 9 20.58 57.24 35.78
N VAL A 10 20.50 57.48 34.47
CA VAL A 10 19.28 57.41 33.66
C VAL A 10 18.74 55.98 33.72
N LYS A 11 17.59 55.79 34.38
CA LYS A 11 16.83 54.53 34.32
C LYS A 11 16.29 54.36 32.89
N THR A 12 16.91 53.50 32.10
CA THR A 12 16.34 53.05 30.82
C THR A 12 14.97 52.41 31.07
N PRO A 13 13.90 52.80 30.35
CA PRO A 13 12.61 52.15 30.49
C PRO A 13 12.75 50.67 30.09
N ARG A 14 12.35 49.77 30.99
CA ARG A 14 12.17 48.34 30.68
C ARG A 14 11.22 48.28 29.48
N ARG A 15 11.71 47.79 28.34
CA ARG A 15 10.83 47.36 27.25
C ARG A 15 9.95 46.24 27.80
N ASP A 16 8.67 46.55 27.97
CA ASP A 16 7.65 45.56 28.28
C ASP A 16 7.73 44.46 27.22
N ARG A 17 8.08 43.24 27.64
CA ARG A 17 7.99 42.07 26.78
C ARG A 17 6.51 41.93 26.39
N PRO A 18 6.17 41.73 25.11
CA PRO A 18 4.79 41.47 24.75
C PRO A 18 4.28 40.27 25.56
N PRO A 19 3.04 40.32 26.07
CA PRO A 19 2.48 39.24 26.86
C PRO A 19 2.55 37.93 26.05
N ALA A 20 2.95 36.85 26.71
CA ALA A 20 2.99 35.53 26.09
C ALA A 20 1.61 35.20 25.49
N PRO A 21 1.54 34.65 24.26
CA PRO A 21 0.28 34.33 23.64
C PRO A 21 -0.48 33.33 24.53
N ALA A 22 -1.71 33.69 24.90
CA ALA A 22 -2.58 32.84 25.72
C ALA A 22 -2.74 31.46 25.07
N PRO A 23 -2.79 30.37 25.86
CA PRO A 23 -3.00 29.03 25.33
C PRO A 23 -4.35 29.02 24.59
N ARG A 24 -4.30 28.80 23.26
CA ARG A 24 -5.49 28.62 22.44
C ARG A 24 -6.23 27.38 22.96
N HIS A 25 -7.30 27.60 23.73
CA HIS A 25 -8.26 26.57 24.09
C HIS A 25 -8.71 25.90 22.78
N ARG A 26 -8.25 24.68 22.53
CA ARG A 26 -8.80 23.82 21.48
C ARG A 26 -10.28 23.66 21.80
N GLN A 27 -11.13 24.43 21.12
CA GLN A 27 -12.56 24.28 21.21
C GLN A 27 -12.88 22.85 20.75
N PHE A 28 -13.14 21.96 21.70
CA PHE A 28 -13.78 20.69 21.42
C PHE A 28 -15.21 21.02 21.00
N TRP A 29 -15.41 21.19 19.69
CA TRP A 29 -16.75 21.34 19.13
C TRP A 29 -17.53 20.08 19.52
N PRO A 30 -18.65 20.18 20.25
CA PRO A 30 -19.46 19.02 20.55
C PRO A 30 -19.95 18.47 19.21
N ARG A 31 -19.50 17.26 18.86
CA ARG A 31 -19.94 16.55 17.66
C ARG A 31 -21.46 16.38 17.77
N ARG A 32 -22.22 17.24 17.10
CA ARG A 32 -23.67 17.04 16.95
C ARG A 32 -23.85 15.69 16.27
N VAL A 33 -24.55 14.78 16.95
CA VAL A 33 -24.91 13.49 16.38
C VAL A 33 -25.70 13.72 15.11
N ASN A 34 -25.19 13.24 13.97
CA ASN A 34 -25.86 13.33 12.68
C ASN A 34 -26.54 11.98 12.39
N PRO A 35 -27.83 11.81 12.72
CA PRO A 35 -28.52 10.53 12.59
C PRO A 35 -28.63 10.07 11.14
N LEU A 36 -28.67 11.00 10.17
CA LEU A 36 -28.68 10.68 8.74
C LEU A 36 -27.35 10.07 8.30
N ALA A 37 -26.23 10.62 8.78
CA ALA A 37 -24.91 10.04 8.55
C ALA A 37 -24.77 8.67 9.23
N GLY A 38 -25.35 8.52 10.42
CA GLY A 38 -25.41 7.22 11.12
C GLY A 38 -26.19 6.17 10.33
N LEU A 39 -27.41 6.50 9.90
CA LEU A 39 -28.25 5.62 9.09
C LEU A 39 -27.59 5.25 7.77
N GLY A 40 -27.02 6.24 7.06
CA GLY A 40 -26.26 6.01 5.83
C GLY A 40 -25.08 5.08 6.03
N SER A 41 -24.35 5.21 7.15
CA SER A 41 -23.23 4.33 7.48
C SER A 41 -23.68 2.89 7.75
N VAL A 42 -24.82 2.69 8.43
CA VAL A 42 -25.39 1.36 8.69
C VAL A 42 -25.88 0.70 7.41
N LEU A 43 -26.56 1.44 6.54
CA LEU A 43 -26.99 0.94 5.22
C LEU A 43 -25.79 0.53 4.37
N TRP A 44 -24.74 1.35 4.35
CA TRP A 44 -23.50 1.02 3.65
C TRP A 44 -22.83 -0.23 4.22
N LEU A 45 -22.77 -0.36 5.54
CA LEU A 45 -22.27 -1.56 6.20
C LEU A 45 -23.06 -2.81 5.79
N ALA A 46 -24.39 -2.71 5.71
CA ALA A 46 -25.24 -3.81 5.26
C ALA A 46 -24.91 -4.23 3.81
N VAL A 47 -24.77 -3.27 2.90
CA VAL A 47 -24.40 -3.54 1.49
C VAL A 47 -23.06 -4.28 1.37
N VAL A 48 -22.08 -3.94 2.22
CA VAL A 48 -20.76 -4.60 2.22
C VAL A 48 -20.79 -5.97 2.89
N ILE A 49 -21.51 -6.12 4.00
CA ILE A 49 -21.45 -7.34 4.81
C ILE A 49 -22.28 -8.49 4.23
N VAL A 50 -23.36 -8.19 3.51
CA VAL A 50 -24.24 -9.19 2.89
C VAL A 50 -23.51 -10.14 1.93
N PRO A 51 -22.73 -9.68 0.93
CA PRO A 51 -22.00 -10.57 0.03
C PRO A 51 -20.89 -11.35 0.76
N ILE A 52 -20.23 -10.75 1.75
CA ILE A 52 -19.21 -11.43 2.57
C ILE A 52 -19.86 -12.54 3.40
N TYR A 53 -20.99 -12.26 4.02
CA TYR A 53 -21.78 -13.25 4.75
C TYR A 53 -22.24 -14.38 3.84
N ALA A 54 -22.80 -14.07 2.65
CA ALA A 54 -23.23 -15.07 1.69
C ALA A 54 -22.06 -15.97 1.24
N MET A 55 -20.88 -15.39 1.02
CA MET A 55 -19.67 -16.12 0.66
C MET A 55 -19.22 -17.06 1.78
N ILE A 56 -19.17 -16.60 3.03
CA ILE A 56 -18.77 -17.42 4.19
C ILE A 56 -19.83 -18.50 4.50
N SER A 57 -21.11 -18.16 4.37
CA SER A 57 -22.22 -19.10 4.55
C SER A 57 -22.16 -20.23 3.52
N ALA A 58 -21.96 -19.87 2.25
CA ALA A 58 -21.87 -20.83 1.17
C ALA A 58 -20.58 -21.66 1.22
N SER A 59 -19.45 -21.13 1.70
CA SER A 59 -18.22 -21.90 1.90
C SER A 59 -18.33 -22.95 3.02
N LEU A 60 -19.26 -22.76 3.96
CA LEU A 60 -19.58 -23.73 5.02
C LEU A 60 -20.71 -24.71 4.63
N THR A 61 -21.31 -24.54 3.44
CA THR A 61 -22.41 -25.38 2.97
C THR A 61 -21.86 -26.65 2.30
N ARG A 62 -22.54 -27.78 2.48
CA ARG A 62 -22.18 -29.03 1.79
C ARG A 62 -22.51 -28.95 0.30
N GLN A 63 -21.74 -29.64 -0.54
CA GLN A 63 -21.92 -29.59 -2.00
C GLN A 63 -23.31 -30.07 -2.46
N ASP A 64 -23.89 -31.07 -1.80
CA ASP A 64 -25.24 -31.59 -2.06
C ASP A 64 -26.36 -30.59 -1.72
N GLU A 65 -26.11 -29.67 -0.80
CA GLU A 65 -27.05 -28.61 -0.38
C GLU A 65 -26.82 -27.28 -1.12
N ALA A 66 -25.77 -27.19 -1.95
CA ALA A 66 -25.34 -25.94 -2.57
C ALA A 66 -26.17 -25.55 -3.81
N LEU A 67 -26.69 -26.52 -4.56
CA LEU A 67 -27.50 -26.28 -5.74
C LEU A 67 -28.97 -26.04 -5.35
N GLY A 68 -29.53 -24.89 -5.74
CA GLY A 68 -30.93 -24.54 -5.50
C GLY A 68 -31.24 -23.85 -4.18
N ARG A 69 -30.23 -23.55 -3.36
CA ARG A 69 -30.37 -22.84 -2.08
C ARG A 69 -30.19 -21.32 -2.25
N ASN A 70 -30.94 -20.54 -1.48
CA ASN A 70 -30.72 -19.10 -1.40
C ASN A 70 -29.41 -18.81 -0.62
N ALA A 71 -28.49 -18.07 -1.22
CA ALA A 71 -27.17 -17.74 -0.64
C ALA A 71 -27.24 -17.02 0.72
N LEU A 72 -28.38 -16.39 1.05
CA LEU A 72 -28.58 -15.70 2.33
C LEU A 72 -29.02 -16.63 3.47
N GLN A 73 -29.45 -17.87 3.18
CA GLN A 73 -29.91 -18.79 4.21
C GLN A 73 -28.74 -19.54 4.85
N PRO A 74 -28.56 -19.48 6.19
CA PRO A 74 -27.42 -20.09 6.88
C PRO A 74 -27.45 -21.63 6.78
N PRO A 75 -26.31 -22.32 6.55
CA PRO A 75 -26.27 -23.75 6.26
C PRO A 75 -27.01 -24.58 7.30
N THR A 76 -27.78 -25.56 6.85
CA THR A 76 -28.53 -26.48 7.70
C THR A 76 -27.61 -27.41 8.48
N ARG A 77 -26.51 -27.84 7.85
CA ARG A 77 -25.45 -28.65 8.45
C ARG A 77 -24.08 -28.08 8.04
N PRO A 78 -23.53 -27.12 8.81
CA PRO A 78 -22.24 -26.50 8.47
C PRO A 78 -21.12 -27.55 8.47
N THR A 79 -20.22 -27.46 7.49
CA THR A 79 -19.03 -28.32 7.37
C THR A 79 -17.77 -27.50 7.07
N LEU A 80 -16.61 -28.03 7.47
CA LEU A 80 -15.29 -27.51 7.10
C LEU A 80 -14.61 -28.33 5.99
N ASP A 81 -15.27 -29.34 5.45
CA ASP A 81 -14.70 -30.25 4.42
C ASP A 81 -14.24 -29.50 3.17
N ASN A 82 -14.93 -28.40 2.82
CA ASN A 82 -14.57 -27.53 1.71
C ASN A 82 -13.19 -26.88 1.91
N TYR A 83 -12.89 -26.46 3.14
CA TYR A 83 -11.58 -25.88 3.48
C TYR A 83 -10.49 -26.95 3.43
N ASN A 84 -10.76 -28.15 3.94
CA ASN A 84 -9.82 -29.28 3.85
C ASN A 84 -9.53 -29.65 2.39
N THR A 85 -10.56 -29.69 1.54
CA THR A 85 -10.43 -29.94 0.10
C THR A 85 -9.52 -28.91 -0.57
N VAL A 86 -9.68 -27.62 -0.23
CA VAL A 86 -8.84 -26.55 -0.76
C VAL A 86 -7.41 -26.67 -0.25
N LEU A 87 -7.20 -26.83 1.05
CA LEU A 87 -5.86 -26.92 1.64
C LEU A 87 -5.06 -28.12 1.09
N ASN A 88 -5.74 -29.23 0.81
CA ASN A 88 -5.13 -30.44 0.26
C ASN A 88 -4.90 -30.40 -1.26
N SER A 89 -5.44 -29.42 -1.98
CA SER A 89 -5.28 -29.30 -3.45
C SER A 89 -4.09 -28.43 -3.87
N GLY A 90 -3.16 -28.15 -2.95
CA GLY A 90 -1.97 -27.34 -3.23
C GLY A 90 -2.16 -25.83 -3.05
N PHE A 91 -3.29 -25.40 -2.46
CA PHE A 91 -3.58 -23.97 -2.21
C PHE A 91 -2.45 -23.23 -1.46
N GLY A 92 -1.82 -23.89 -0.49
CA GLY A 92 -0.71 -23.31 0.28
C GLY A 92 0.48 -22.91 -0.58
N HIS A 93 0.75 -23.66 -1.67
CA HIS A 93 1.80 -23.35 -2.63
C HIS A 93 1.49 -22.06 -3.41
N PHE A 94 0.24 -21.91 -3.88
CA PHE A 94 -0.18 -20.69 -4.57
C PHE A 94 -0.11 -19.46 -3.66
N LEU A 95 -0.47 -19.63 -2.37
CA LEU A 95 -0.37 -18.60 -1.36
C LEU A 95 1.08 -18.17 -1.12
N ALA A 96 1.98 -19.15 -0.99
CA ALA A 96 3.41 -18.90 -0.80
C ALA A 96 4.01 -18.17 -2.01
N ASN A 97 3.71 -18.63 -3.23
CA ASN A 97 4.15 -17.97 -4.46
C ASN A 97 3.65 -16.52 -4.54
N THR A 98 2.37 -16.27 -4.26
CA THR A 98 1.84 -14.89 -4.23
C THR A 98 2.53 -14.02 -3.18
N ALA A 99 2.81 -14.56 -2.00
CA ALA A 99 3.54 -13.83 -0.96
C ALA A 99 4.99 -13.51 -1.38
N ILE A 100 5.68 -14.45 -2.02
CA ILE A 100 7.03 -14.26 -2.58
C ILE A 100 7.01 -13.18 -3.65
N VAL A 101 6.05 -13.25 -4.60
CA VAL A 101 5.90 -12.25 -5.66
C VAL A 101 5.64 -10.87 -5.06
N ALA A 102 4.73 -10.74 -4.09
CA ALA A 102 4.42 -9.48 -3.43
C ALA A 102 5.63 -8.90 -2.69
N ALA A 103 6.35 -9.71 -1.92
CA ALA A 103 7.55 -9.26 -1.20
C ALA A 103 8.66 -8.82 -2.16
N ALA A 104 8.91 -9.58 -3.23
CA ALA A 104 9.91 -9.24 -4.23
C ALA A 104 9.55 -7.96 -4.99
N VAL A 105 8.29 -7.81 -5.40
CA VAL A 105 7.79 -6.58 -6.06
C VAL A 105 7.97 -5.37 -5.16
N VAL A 106 7.54 -5.45 -3.89
CA VAL A 106 7.73 -4.35 -2.92
C VAL A 106 9.21 -4.04 -2.73
N GLY A 107 10.06 -5.05 -2.59
CA GLY A 107 11.50 -4.89 -2.43
C GLY A 107 12.13 -4.16 -3.61
N ILE A 108 11.86 -4.62 -4.84
CA ILE A 108 12.35 -3.99 -6.08
C ILE A 108 11.87 -2.54 -6.18
N VAL A 109 10.59 -2.30 -5.94
CA VAL A 109 9.99 -0.96 -6.01
C VAL A 109 10.64 -0.02 -4.99
N LEU A 110 10.81 -0.41 -3.73
CA LEU A 110 11.44 0.46 -2.73
C LEU A 110 12.92 0.71 -3.03
N VAL A 111 13.67 -0.33 -3.40
CA VAL A 111 15.10 -0.21 -3.70
C VAL A 111 15.35 0.72 -4.87
N LEU A 112 14.48 0.72 -5.89
CA LEU A 112 14.67 1.53 -7.09
C LEU A 112 13.97 2.89 -7.03
N CYS A 113 12.72 2.94 -6.56
CA CYS A 113 11.92 4.16 -6.57
C CYS A 113 12.31 5.14 -5.46
N THR A 114 12.76 4.67 -4.29
CA THR A 114 13.11 5.57 -3.18
C THR A 114 14.34 6.44 -3.51
N PRO A 115 15.48 5.89 -3.99
CA PRO A 115 16.61 6.72 -4.42
C PRO A 115 16.27 7.58 -5.64
N LEU A 116 15.50 7.06 -6.59
CA LEU A 116 15.08 7.81 -7.77
C LEU A 116 14.24 9.03 -7.39
N ALA A 117 13.24 8.85 -6.52
CA ALA A 117 12.41 9.95 -6.05
C ALA A 117 13.22 10.97 -5.23
N TYR A 118 14.18 10.50 -4.42
CA TYR A 118 15.12 11.37 -3.70
C TYR A 118 15.91 12.26 -4.67
N VAL A 119 16.53 11.67 -5.70
CA VAL A 119 17.29 12.42 -6.72
C VAL A 119 16.36 13.34 -7.52
N ALA A 120 15.15 12.89 -7.86
CA ALA A 120 14.16 13.69 -8.59
C ALA A 120 13.73 14.95 -7.84
N VAL A 121 13.61 14.89 -6.51
CA VAL A 121 13.25 16.05 -5.68
C VAL A 121 14.47 16.91 -5.35
N ARG A 122 15.60 16.30 -5.01
CA ARG A 122 16.75 17.00 -4.39
C ARG A 122 17.82 17.43 -5.37
N THR A 123 17.88 16.80 -6.55
CA THR A 123 18.85 17.16 -7.58
C THR A 123 18.15 17.96 -8.67
N ARG A 124 18.47 19.25 -8.83
CA ARG A 124 17.92 20.13 -9.89
C ARG A 124 18.67 19.96 -11.22
N THR A 125 18.75 18.73 -11.73
CA THR A 125 19.37 18.47 -13.04
C THR A 125 18.33 18.20 -14.12
N ARG A 126 18.65 18.49 -15.37
CA ARG A 126 17.79 18.12 -16.52
C ARG A 126 17.52 16.61 -16.61
N TRP A 127 18.47 15.78 -16.16
CA TRP A 127 18.37 14.33 -16.17
C TRP A 127 17.40 13.79 -15.12
N SER A 128 17.43 14.33 -13.89
CA SER A 128 16.49 13.93 -12.84
C SER A 128 15.05 14.29 -13.21
N GLY A 129 14.85 15.49 -13.78
CA GLY A 129 13.56 15.91 -14.32
C GLY A 129 13.10 15.07 -15.52
N ALA A 130 14.01 14.67 -16.41
CA ALA A 130 13.69 13.81 -17.54
C ALA A 130 13.32 12.39 -17.09
N ALA A 131 14.08 11.80 -16.16
CA ALA A 131 13.78 10.49 -15.59
C ALA A 131 12.40 10.49 -14.92
N PHE A 132 12.09 11.49 -14.10
CA PHE A 132 10.76 11.63 -13.48
C PHE A 132 9.63 11.70 -14.52
N ARG A 133 9.79 12.50 -15.58
CA ARG A 133 8.82 12.58 -16.69
C ARG A 133 8.66 11.25 -17.43
N LEU A 134 9.74 10.51 -17.64
CA LEU A 134 9.69 9.18 -18.26
C LEU A 134 8.82 8.21 -17.45
N PHE A 135 8.99 8.19 -16.12
CA PHE A 135 8.15 7.37 -15.24
C PHE A 135 6.68 7.81 -15.29
N LEU A 136 6.39 9.12 -15.32
CA LEU A 136 5.04 9.64 -15.48
C LEU A 136 4.35 9.17 -16.77
N LEU A 137 5.08 9.12 -17.89
CA LEU A 137 4.55 8.58 -19.15
C LEU A 137 4.21 7.09 -19.03
N GLY A 138 4.94 6.35 -18.21
CA GLY A 138 4.67 4.94 -17.92
C GLY A 138 3.31 4.68 -17.29
N VAL A 139 2.71 5.66 -16.58
CA VAL A 139 1.34 5.55 -16.04
C VAL A 139 0.30 5.41 -17.15
N ALA A 140 0.54 6.03 -18.30
CA ALA A 140 -0.41 6.04 -19.42
C ALA A 140 -0.40 4.75 -20.25
N ILE A 141 0.59 3.87 -20.06
CA ILE A 141 0.73 2.64 -20.85
C ILE A 141 -0.13 1.55 -20.21
N PRO A 142 -1.19 1.08 -20.87
CA PRO A 142 -1.95 -0.07 -20.37
C PRO A 142 -1.14 -1.35 -20.57
N ALA A 143 -1.05 -2.18 -19.53
CA ALA A 143 -0.30 -3.44 -19.57
C ALA A 143 -0.77 -4.36 -20.71
N GLN A 144 -2.07 -4.31 -21.03
CA GLN A 144 -2.71 -5.07 -22.11
C GLN A 144 -2.14 -4.72 -23.49
N ALA A 145 -1.76 -3.47 -23.74
CA ALA A 145 -1.25 -3.05 -25.05
C ALA A 145 0.17 -3.54 -25.34
N VAL A 146 0.95 -3.80 -24.29
CA VAL A 146 2.37 -4.22 -24.41
C VAL A 146 2.60 -5.66 -24.00
N VAL A 147 1.54 -6.43 -23.75
CA VAL A 147 1.68 -7.78 -23.22
C VAL A 147 2.35 -8.74 -24.20
N VAL A 148 2.07 -8.63 -25.49
CA VAL A 148 2.69 -9.45 -26.55
C VAL A 148 4.20 -9.18 -26.66
N PRO A 149 4.68 -7.93 -26.81
CA PRO A 149 6.12 -7.68 -26.82
C PRO A 149 6.80 -8.04 -25.50
N LEU A 150 6.12 -7.89 -24.35
CA LEU A 150 6.65 -8.35 -23.06
C LEU A 150 6.79 -9.87 -22.99
N TYR A 151 5.81 -10.64 -23.50
CA TYR A 151 5.91 -12.09 -23.62
C TYR A 151 7.16 -12.49 -24.42
N LEU A 152 7.36 -11.88 -25.60
CA LEU A 152 8.52 -12.16 -26.44
C LEU A 152 9.84 -11.83 -25.73
N MET A 153 9.87 -10.77 -24.92
CA MET A 153 11.05 -10.42 -24.12
C MET A 153 11.31 -11.44 -23.01
N ILE A 154 10.29 -11.82 -22.26
CA ILE A 154 10.38 -12.84 -21.19
C ILE A 154 10.83 -14.19 -21.74
N ALA A 155 10.30 -14.60 -22.90
CA ALA A 155 10.70 -15.82 -23.58
C ALA A 155 12.17 -15.76 -24.03
N LYS A 156 12.61 -14.66 -24.64
CA LYS A 156 14.02 -14.47 -25.05
C LYS A 156 15.00 -14.47 -23.86
N LEU A 157 14.56 -13.98 -22.70
CA LEU A 157 15.34 -13.99 -21.47
C LEU A 157 15.33 -15.36 -20.75
N ASN A 158 14.64 -16.37 -21.30
CA ASN A 158 14.42 -17.67 -20.65
C ASN A 158 13.81 -17.57 -19.24
N LEU A 159 12.95 -16.57 -19.03
CA LEU A 159 12.25 -16.37 -17.76
C LEU A 159 10.83 -16.94 -17.78
N TYR A 160 10.33 -17.38 -18.94
CA TYR A 160 9.00 -17.95 -19.08
C TYR A 160 8.78 -19.11 -18.10
N ASP A 161 7.56 -19.24 -17.59
CA ASP A 161 7.18 -20.26 -16.62
C ASP A 161 7.98 -20.20 -15.30
N SER A 162 8.23 -18.97 -14.82
CA SER A 162 8.88 -18.71 -13.53
C SER A 162 8.20 -17.58 -12.77
N LEU A 163 8.44 -17.51 -11.45
CA LEU A 163 7.97 -16.36 -10.64
C LEU A 163 8.59 -15.04 -11.10
N LEU A 164 9.82 -15.05 -11.65
CA LEU A 164 10.48 -13.85 -12.15
C LEU A 164 9.73 -13.23 -13.33
N ALA A 165 9.13 -14.06 -14.19
CA ALA A 165 8.29 -13.58 -15.26
C ALA A 165 7.04 -12.84 -14.77
N VAL A 166 6.61 -13.07 -13.53
CA VAL A 166 5.53 -12.30 -12.90
C VAL A 166 6.09 -11.09 -12.15
N ILE A 167 7.15 -11.27 -11.35
CA ILE A 167 7.73 -10.25 -10.48
C ILE A 167 8.19 -9.01 -11.27
N LEU A 168 8.98 -9.22 -12.32
CA LEU A 168 9.62 -8.12 -13.06
C LEU A 168 8.60 -7.19 -13.73
N PRO A 169 7.64 -7.67 -14.55
CA PRO A 169 6.65 -6.78 -15.14
C PRO A 169 5.73 -6.17 -14.07
N THR A 170 5.33 -6.93 -13.05
CA THR A 170 4.51 -6.38 -11.96
C THR A 170 5.21 -5.21 -11.25
N ALA A 171 6.49 -5.37 -10.91
CA ALA A 171 7.28 -4.31 -10.31
C ALA A 171 7.41 -3.11 -11.25
N ALA A 172 7.78 -3.33 -12.52
CA ALA A 172 7.93 -2.27 -13.52
C ALA A 172 6.66 -1.41 -13.66
N PHE A 173 5.48 -2.02 -13.71
CA PHE A 173 4.20 -1.31 -13.80
C PHE A 173 3.79 -0.62 -12.49
N ALA A 174 4.29 -1.08 -11.33
CA ALA A 174 4.07 -0.40 -10.05
C ALA A 174 4.98 0.81 -9.85
N MET A 175 6.13 0.89 -10.52
CA MET A 175 7.11 1.97 -10.32
C MET A 175 6.58 3.37 -10.64
N PRO A 176 5.87 3.64 -11.75
CA PRO A 176 5.39 4.98 -12.09
C PRO A 176 4.61 5.68 -10.97
N VAL A 177 3.60 4.99 -10.43
CA VAL A 177 2.78 5.49 -9.32
C VAL A 177 3.60 5.58 -8.04
N SER A 178 4.48 4.60 -7.79
CA SER A 178 5.34 4.60 -6.60
C SER A 178 6.31 5.78 -6.57
N VAL A 179 6.95 6.10 -7.71
CA VAL A 179 7.81 7.28 -7.86
C VAL A 179 7.01 8.56 -7.68
N LEU A 180 5.80 8.64 -8.24
CA LEU A 180 4.93 9.81 -8.08
C LEU A 180 4.56 10.05 -6.61
N VAL A 181 4.12 9.01 -5.90
CA VAL A 181 3.77 9.07 -4.48
C VAL A 181 4.98 9.48 -3.64
N LEU A 182 6.12 8.80 -3.82
CA LEU A 182 7.33 9.11 -3.05
C LEU A 182 7.82 10.53 -3.33
N THR A 183 7.83 10.98 -4.58
CA THR A 183 8.23 12.34 -4.94
C THR A 183 7.33 13.36 -4.27
N GLY A 184 6.01 13.11 -4.22
CA GLY A 184 5.06 13.94 -3.47
C GLY A 184 5.42 14.01 -1.99
N THR A 185 5.54 12.87 -1.31
CA THR A 185 5.91 12.81 0.11
C THR A 185 7.26 13.47 0.42
N LEU A 186 8.25 13.27 -0.47
CA LEU A 186 9.59 13.80 -0.27
C LEU A 186 9.65 15.31 -0.38
N ARG A 187 8.75 15.95 -1.12
CA ARG A 187 8.66 17.42 -1.22
C ARG A 187 8.17 18.07 0.06
N ASP A 188 7.45 17.33 0.92
CA ASP A 188 6.96 17.84 2.20
C ASP A 188 8.08 17.98 3.25
N ILE A 189 9.23 17.33 3.03
CA ILE A 189 10.40 17.47 3.89
C ILE A 189 11.10 18.80 3.58
N SER A 190 11.28 19.66 4.59
CA SER A 190 11.89 20.98 4.41
C SER A 190 13.33 20.90 3.88
N GLU A 191 13.69 21.83 3.00
CA GLU A 191 15.04 21.92 2.40
C GLU A 191 16.11 22.24 3.47
N GLU A 192 15.75 23.04 4.48
CA GLU A 192 16.61 23.41 5.61
C GLU A 192 17.20 22.20 6.37
N LEU A 193 16.45 21.09 6.49
CA LEU A 193 16.96 19.87 7.15
C LEU A 193 18.10 19.22 6.35
N TYR A 194 18.01 19.28 5.02
CA TYR A 194 19.07 18.77 4.14
C TYR A 194 20.28 19.70 4.15
N GLU A 195 20.06 21.00 4.14
CA GLU A 195 21.13 22.01 4.24
C GLU A 195 21.90 21.88 5.55
N ALA A 196 21.20 21.69 6.68
CA ALA A 196 21.82 21.45 7.97
C ALA A 196 22.72 20.20 7.96
N MET A 197 22.21 19.07 7.44
CA MET A 197 23.03 17.87 7.29
C MET A 197 24.20 18.04 6.32
N ALA A 198 24.04 18.87 5.27
CA ALA A 198 25.11 19.14 4.31
C ALA A 198 26.24 19.94 4.95
N LEU A 199 25.90 20.93 5.80
CA LEU A 199 26.86 21.69 6.60
C LEU A 199 27.61 20.79 7.61
N ASP A 200 26.94 19.76 8.14
CA ASP A 200 27.55 18.71 8.97
C ASP A 200 28.39 17.68 8.16
N GLY A 201 28.57 17.90 6.84
CA GLY A 201 29.35 17.04 5.97
C GLY A 201 28.69 15.70 5.63
N ALA A 202 27.37 15.57 5.78
CA ALA A 202 26.67 14.34 5.44
C ALA A 202 26.70 14.10 3.92
N SER A 203 26.99 12.86 3.51
CA SER A 203 26.88 12.45 2.11
C SER A 203 25.40 12.29 1.69
N PRO A 204 25.08 12.35 0.38
CA PRO A 204 23.71 12.14 -0.09
C PRO A 204 23.12 10.78 0.32
N LEU A 205 23.95 9.74 0.39
CA LEU A 205 23.54 8.42 0.87
C LEU A 205 23.18 8.46 2.35
N ARG A 206 23.97 9.18 3.16
CA ARG A 206 23.69 9.38 4.59
C ARG A 206 22.39 10.14 4.78
N MET A 207 22.15 11.21 4.03
CA MET A 207 20.88 11.96 4.04
C MET A 207 19.70 11.05 3.68
N LEU A 208 19.84 10.22 2.64
CA LEU A 208 18.79 9.28 2.22
C LEU A 208 18.38 8.33 3.36
N PHE A 209 19.34 7.69 4.02
CA PHE A 209 19.04 6.70 5.04
C PHE A 209 18.73 7.28 6.42
N GLN A 210 19.35 8.39 6.82
CA GLN A 210 19.22 8.96 8.17
C GLN A 210 18.15 10.04 8.30
N LEU A 211 17.77 10.70 7.20
CA LEU A 211 16.76 11.77 7.20
C LEU A 211 15.56 11.41 6.32
N THR A 212 15.81 11.14 5.05
CA THR A 212 14.77 10.98 4.04
C THR A 212 13.85 9.80 4.32
N ILE A 213 14.40 8.58 4.47
CA ILE A 213 13.62 7.36 4.70
C ILE A 213 12.83 7.43 6.02
N PRO A 214 13.43 7.86 7.17
CA PRO A 214 12.70 7.98 8.42
C PRO A 214 11.53 8.97 8.38
N LEU A 215 11.68 10.10 7.67
CA LEU A 215 10.62 11.10 7.53
C LEU A 215 9.59 10.72 6.46
N ALA A 216 9.98 9.95 5.44
CA ALA A 216 9.09 9.48 4.38
C ALA A 216 8.30 8.21 4.73
N LYS A 217 8.29 7.76 6.00
CA LYS A 217 7.61 6.52 6.44
C LYS A 217 6.15 6.44 5.99
N GLY A 218 5.41 7.55 6.00
CA GLY A 218 4.03 7.61 5.52
C GLY A 218 3.93 7.27 4.03
N GLY A 219 4.72 7.94 3.18
CA GLY A 219 4.77 7.68 1.73
C GLY A 219 5.29 6.30 1.38
N ILE A 220 6.32 5.81 2.09
CA ILE A 220 6.84 4.45 1.94
C ILE A 220 5.75 3.42 2.28
N SER A 221 4.99 3.63 3.35
CA SER A 221 3.88 2.74 3.71
C SER A 221 2.81 2.69 2.62
N THR A 222 2.46 3.83 2.03
CA THR A 222 1.54 3.90 0.89
C THR A 222 2.06 3.10 -0.31
N VAL A 223 3.35 3.23 -0.65
CA VAL A 223 3.98 2.48 -1.75
C VAL A 223 4.04 0.98 -1.46
N VAL A 224 4.38 0.58 -0.24
CA VAL A 224 4.39 -0.84 0.17
C VAL A 224 3.01 -1.46 -0.05
N ILE A 225 1.95 -0.81 0.44
CA ILE A 225 0.58 -1.31 0.31
C ILE A 225 0.16 -1.35 -1.16
N TYR A 226 0.41 -0.27 -1.90
CA TYR A 226 0.08 -0.20 -3.32
C TYR A 226 0.77 -1.31 -4.12
N ALA A 227 2.08 -1.43 -4.02
CA ALA A 227 2.86 -2.44 -4.76
C ALA A 227 2.50 -3.87 -4.34
N ALA A 228 2.28 -4.12 -3.04
CA ALA A 228 1.83 -5.42 -2.56
C ALA A 228 0.44 -5.79 -3.09
N LEU A 229 -0.51 -4.84 -3.12
CA LEU A 229 -1.85 -5.07 -3.68
C LEU A 229 -1.80 -5.34 -5.18
N GLN A 230 -0.94 -4.65 -5.93
CA GLN A 230 -0.76 -4.91 -7.36
C GLN A 230 -0.25 -6.34 -7.60
N ALA A 231 0.71 -6.80 -6.80
CA ALA A 231 1.22 -8.16 -6.88
C ALA A 231 0.21 -9.22 -6.42
N TRP A 232 -0.51 -8.94 -5.32
CA TRP A 232 -1.48 -9.87 -4.76
C TRP A 232 -2.68 -10.09 -5.68
N ASN A 233 -3.17 -9.02 -6.31
CA ASN A 233 -4.31 -9.05 -7.22
C ASN A 233 -3.91 -9.33 -8.68
N GLY A 234 -2.62 -9.45 -8.96
CA GLY A 234 -2.11 -9.63 -10.32
C GLY A 234 -2.63 -10.91 -10.94
N PHE A 235 -3.30 -10.80 -12.10
CA PHE A 235 -3.86 -11.95 -12.83
C PHE A 235 -3.29 -12.06 -14.25
N LEU A 236 -3.17 -10.94 -14.96
CA LEU A 236 -2.79 -10.90 -16.36
C LEU A 236 -1.38 -11.46 -16.63
N PHE A 237 -0.35 -11.03 -15.88
CA PHE A 237 1.01 -11.51 -16.08
C PHE A 237 1.19 -13.00 -15.72
N PRO A 238 0.66 -13.50 -14.58
CA PRO A 238 0.65 -14.94 -14.34
C PRO A 238 -0.04 -15.72 -15.44
N LEU A 239 -1.23 -15.30 -15.88
CA LEU A 239 -2.00 -16.01 -16.90
C LEU A 239 -1.22 -16.18 -18.21
N ILE A 240 -0.41 -15.20 -18.59
CA ILE A 240 0.25 -15.17 -19.91
C ILE A 240 1.69 -15.70 -19.83
N PHE A 241 2.37 -15.53 -18.70
CA PHE A 241 3.80 -15.83 -18.59
C PHE A 241 4.12 -17.10 -17.80
N THR A 242 3.12 -17.78 -17.25
CA THR A 242 3.29 -19.08 -16.61
C THR A 242 2.33 -20.12 -17.17
N GLN A 243 2.74 -21.39 -17.05
CA GLN A 243 2.00 -22.53 -17.59
C GLN A 243 1.94 -23.67 -16.56
N SER A 244 3.07 -24.03 -15.97
CA SER A 244 3.13 -25.13 -15.00
C SER A 244 2.54 -24.73 -13.64
N ASP A 245 2.32 -25.74 -12.78
CA ASP A 245 1.83 -25.55 -11.42
C ASP A 245 2.88 -24.90 -10.50
N GLY A 246 4.16 -25.05 -10.84
CA GLY A 246 5.31 -24.57 -10.05
C GLY A 246 5.28 -23.06 -9.75
N PRO A 247 5.25 -22.17 -10.74
CA PRO A 247 5.20 -20.71 -10.53
C PRO A 247 3.78 -20.16 -10.35
N ARG A 248 2.77 -21.02 -10.16
CA ARG A 248 1.37 -20.58 -10.12
C ARG A 248 1.11 -19.73 -8.87
N VAL A 249 0.48 -18.58 -9.08
CA VAL A 249 0.06 -17.65 -8.01
C VAL A 249 -1.43 -17.85 -7.68
N LEU A 250 -1.83 -17.34 -6.53
CA LEU A 250 -3.17 -17.45 -5.96
C LEU A 250 -4.31 -17.09 -6.93
N THR A 251 -4.24 -15.95 -7.60
CA THR A 251 -5.29 -15.49 -8.54
C THR A 251 -5.51 -16.48 -9.69
N LEU A 252 -4.44 -17.04 -10.25
CA LEU A 252 -4.51 -18.04 -11.30
C LEU A 252 -4.95 -19.42 -10.76
N GLY A 253 -4.52 -19.77 -9.54
CA GLY A 253 -5.00 -20.96 -8.83
C GLY A 253 -6.52 -20.94 -8.62
N LEU A 254 -7.05 -19.81 -8.13
CA LEU A 254 -8.48 -19.59 -7.96
C LEU A 254 -9.25 -19.63 -9.29
N PHE A 255 -8.66 -19.09 -10.37
CA PHE A 255 -9.27 -19.17 -11.69
C PHE A 255 -9.37 -20.61 -12.20
N ASN A 256 -8.32 -21.42 -12.02
CA ASN A 256 -8.33 -22.83 -12.38
C ASN A 256 -9.27 -23.67 -11.51
N TYR A 257 -9.57 -23.25 -10.28
CA TYR A 257 -10.60 -23.89 -9.47
C TYR A 257 -11.99 -23.81 -10.09
N VAL A 258 -12.28 -22.81 -10.93
CA VAL A 258 -13.54 -22.77 -11.69
C VAL A 258 -13.62 -23.95 -12.67
N SER A 259 -12.52 -24.36 -13.30
CA SER A 259 -12.50 -25.49 -14.23
C SER A 259 -12.38 -26.84 -13.51
N GLN A 260 -11.53 -26.93 -12.49
CA GLN A 260 -11.28 -28.16 -11.73
C GLN A 260 -12.47 -28.54 -10.83
N PHE A 261 -13.09 -27.55 -10.20
CA PHE A 261 -14.23 -27.71 -9.31
C PHE A 261 -15.51 -27.19 -9.93
N GLY A 262 -15.70 -27.27 -11.26
CA GLY A 262 -16.88 -26.75 -11.98
C GLY A 262 -18.26 -27.20 -11.46
N VAL A 263 -18.30 -28.10 -10.46
CA VAL A 263 -19.49 -28.59 -9.74
C VAL A 263 -19.45 -28.31 -8.22
N ASN A 264 -18.32 -27.93 -7.61
CA ASN A 264 -18.16 -27.70 -6.17
C ASN A 264 -18.00 -26.19 -5.85
N ILE A 265 -19.12 -25.48 -5.91
CA ILE A 265 -19.23 -24.05 -5.55
C ILE A 265 -18.77 -23.76 -4.11
N PRO A 266 -19.13 -24.58 -3.08
CA PRO A 266 -18.66 -24.34 -1.72
C PRO A 266 -17.14 -24.37 -1.56
N ALA A 267 -16.44 -25.32 -2.20
CA ALA A 267 -14.97 -25.37 -2.18
C ALA A 267 -14.35 -24.15 -2.89
N LEU A 268 -14.93 -23.72 -4.00
CA LEU A 268 -14.51 -22.48 -4.67
C LEU A 268 -14.65 -21.27 -3.74
N LEU A 269 -15.79 -21.10 -3.07
CA LEU A 269 -15.98 -19.97 -2.15
C LEU A 269 -15.08 -20.08 -0.91
N ALA A 270 -14.82 -21.29 -0.41
CA ALA A 270 -13.85 -21.51 0.66
C ALA A 270 -12.44 -21.05 0.26
N SER A 271 -12.03 -21.30 -1.00
CA SER A 271 -10.74 -20.84 -1.51
C SER A 271 -10.65 -19.31 -1.61
N VAL A 272 -11.75 -18.63 -1.98
CA VAL A 272 -11.82 -17.17 -1.97
C VAL A 272 -11.73 -16.63 -0.54
N VAL A 273 -12.44 -17.23 0.42
CA VAL A 273 -12.33 -16.86 1.84
C VAL A 273 -10.89 -17.00 2.34
N LEU A 274 -10.24 -18.15 2.08
CA LEU A 274 -8.85 -18.39 2.46
C LEU A 274 -7.88 -17.38 1.81
N SER A 275 -8.14 -16.98 0.56
CA SER A 275 -7.32 -16.00 -0.16
C SER A 275 -7.32 -14.61 0.48
N GLY A 276 -8.41 -14.25 1.17
CA GLY A 276 -8.57 -12.96 1.83
C GLY A 276 -7.90 -12.88 3.20
N ILE A 277 -7.65 -14.03 3.86
CA ILE A 277 -7.10 -14.08 5.23
C ILE A 277 -5.75 -13.35 5.34
N PRO A 278 -4.75 -13.59 4.46
CA PRO A 278 -3.45 -12.94 4.61
C PRO A 278 -3.53 -11.42 4.43
N ILE A 279 -4.32 -10.92 3.47
CA ILE A 279 -4.53 -9.48 3.29
C ILE A 279 -5.16 -8.89 4.54
N PHE A 280 -6.18 -9.55 5.08
CA PHE A 280 -6.83 -9.10 6.30
C PHE A 280 -5.86 -9.08 7.50
N ALA A 281 -5.02 -10.11 7.64
CA ALA A 281 -3.99 -10.16 8.67
C ALA A 281 -2.97 -9.01 8.52
N VAL A 282 -2.48 -8.75 7.30
CA VAL A 282 -1.60 -7.61 7.01
C VAL A 282 -2.27 -6.29 7.37
N TYR A 283 -3.54 -6.11 7.00
CA TYR A 283 -4.31 -4.92 7.37
C TYR A 283 -4.42 -4.75 8.89
N LEU A 284 -4.71 -5.83 9.64
CA LEU A 284 -4.84 -5.75 11.10
C LEU A 284 -3.53 -5.29 11.78
N VAL A 285 -2.37 -5.68 11.23
CA VAL A 285 -1.06 -5.23 11.70
C VAL A 285 -0.76 -3.81 11.23
N ALA A 286 -0.99 -3.52 9.94
CA ALA A 286 -0.65 -2.25 9.29
C ALA A 286 -1.54 -1.08 9.73
N ARG A 287 -2.79 -1.31 10.19
CA ARG A 287 -3.72 -0.23 10.58
C ARG A 287 -3.14 0.74 11.60
N ARG A 288 -2.30 0.26 12.54
CA ARG A 288 -1.64 1.11 13.55
C ARG A 288 -0.60 2.03 12.91
N ALA A 289 0.16 1.54 11.93
CA ALA A 289 1.16 2.33 11.20
C ALA A 289 0.49 3.36 10.27
N LEU A 290 -0.62 3.00 9.63
CA LEU A 290 -1.41 3.89 8.78
C LEU A 290 -2.00 5.07 9.56
N VAL A 291 -2.58 4.82 10.74
CA VAL A 291 -3.14 5.87 11.61
C VAL A 291 -2.02 6.77 12.16
N GLY A 292 -0.86 6.23 12.50
CA GLY A 292 0.30 7.03 12.94
C GLY A 292 0.87 7.92 11.85
N GLY A 293 0.91 7.46 10.59
CA GLY A 293 1.38 8.23 9.44
C GLY A 293 0.47 9.42 9.09
N LEU A 294 -0.85 9.24 9.18
CA LEU A 294 -1.84 10.31 8.94
C LEU A 294 -1.75 11.43 10.00
N MET A 295 -1.47 11.08 11.26
CA MET A 295 -1.32 12.05 12.35
C MET A 295 -0.05 12.91 12.22
N GLY A 296 0.97 12.45 11.48
CA GLY A 296 2.19 13.22 11.20
C GLY A 296 2.02 14.26 10.07
N VAL A 297 1.05 14.06 9.18
CA VAL A 297 0.81 14.93 8.00
C VAL A 297 -0.31 15.95 8.25
N GLY A 298 -1.27 15.66 9.13
CA GLY A 298 -2.41 16.54 9.45
C GLY A 298 -2.22 17.50 10.64
N GLY A 299 -1.00 17.59 11.18
CA GLY A 299 -0.68 18.43 12.34
C GLY A 299 -0.19 19.82 11.98
N LYS A 300 -0.92 20.56 11.14
CA LYS A 300 -0.80 22.01 11.00
C LYS A 300 -2.19 22.64 11.07
#